data_AF-K7SGT2-F1
#
_entry.id   AF-K7SGT2-F1
#
_cell.length_a   1.000
_cell.length_b   1.000
_cell.length_c   1.000
_cell.angle_alpha   90.00
_cell.angle_beta   90.00
_cell.angle_gamma   90.00
#
_symmetry.space_group_name_H-M   'P 1'
#
loop_
_entity.id
_entity.type
_entity.pdbx_description
1 polymer ?
#
loop_
_entity_poly.entity_id
_entity_poly.type
_entity_poly.pdbx_seq_one_letter_code
_entity_poly.pdbx_strand_id
1 'polypeptide(L)'
;KDVDVSGVLRYRYDTGNFDKNFVDNLNLNNSKQDHKYRAQVNFSAAIADNFKAFVQFDYNAADGGYGANGIKNDQKGLFVRQLYLTYTNEDVATSVIAGKQQLNIIWTDNGVDGLVGTGIKVVNNSIDGLTLAAFAVDSFMAAEQGSDLVGANGSAFKVDSTENLYGAAAVGSYDLAGGQFNPQLWLAYWDQVAFFYALDASYSTTIFDGINWTLEGAYLGNSLDSELDKTYANGNLF
;
A
#
# COMPACT_ATOMS: atom_id res chain seq x y z
N LYS A 1 2.56 7.82 -28.73
CA LYS A 1 2.34 6.40 -29.07
C LYS A 1 2.97 5.50 -28.02
N ASP A 2 4.09 5.93 -27.43
CA ASP A 2 4.86 5.15 -26.45
C ASP A 2 4.52 5.47 -24.99
N VAL A 3 3.32 5.99 -24.74
CA VAL A 3 2.86 6.40 -23.41
C VAL A 3 1.51 5.76 -23.12
N ASP A 4 1.46 4.97 -22.05
CA ASP A 4 0.25 4.42 -21.47
C ASP A 4 -0.26 5.35 -20.36
N VAL A 5 -1.57 5.57 -20.31
CA VAL A 5 -2.21 6.44 -19.30
C VAL A 5 -3.28 5.67 -18.57
N SER A 6 -3.28 5.76 -17.24
CA SER A 6 -4.33 5.19 -16.38
C SER A 6 -4.62 6.13 -15.21
N GLY A 7 -5.65 5.86 -14.42
CA GLY A 7 -5.96 6.72 -13.29
C GLY A 7 -7.24 6.36 -12.56
N VAL A 8 -7.55 7.15 -11.54
CA VAL A 8 -8.75 7.04 -10.71
C VAL A 8 -9.29 8.43 -10.46
N LEU A 9 -10.62 8.57 -10.54
CA LEU A 9 -11.35 9.73 -10.02
C LEU A 9 -12.34 9.21 -8.97
N ARG A 10 -12.25 9.74 -7.76
CA ARG A 10 -13.11 9.34 -6.64
C ARG A 10 -13.67 10.58 -5.94
N TYR A 11 -14.99 10.62 -5.85
CA TYR A 11 -15.73 11.56 -5.02
C TYR A 11 -16.33 10.82 -3.83
N ARG A 12 -16.29 11.43 -2.64
CA ARG A 12 -17.01 10.94 -1.46
C ARG A 12 -17.74 12.09 -0.78
N TYR A 13 -18.94 11.79 -0.30
CA TYR A 13 -19.67 12.64 0.63
C TYR A 13 -19.75 11.91 1.96
N ASP A 14 -19.00 12.39 2.96
CA ASP A 14 -18.86 11.71 4.24
C ASP A 14 -19.44 12.55 5.38
N THR A 15 -20.17 11.89 6.27
CA THR A 15 -20.61 12.47 7.55
C THR A 15 -20.48 11.43 8.64
N GLY A 16 -19.75 11.76 9.70
CA GLY A 16 -19.65 10.97 10.92
C GLY A 16 -20.21 11.73 12.11
N ASN A 17 -21.13 11.10 12.83
CA ASN A 17 -21.74 11.62 14.04
C ASN A 17 -21.50 10.64 15.19
N PHE A 18 -21.08 11.18 16.32
CA PHE A 18 -20.80 10.42 17.52
C PHE A 18 -21.61 11.01 18.67
N ASP A 19 -22.06 10.15 19.57
CA ASP A 19 -22.64 10.63 20.82
C ASP A 19 -21.54 11.21 21.71
N LYS A 20 -21.94 11.93 22.76
CA LYS A 20 -21.02 12.60 23.69
C LYS A 20 -20.12 11.66 24.50
N ASN A 21 -20.47 10.38 24.59
CA ASN A 21 -19.77 9.37 25.38
C ASN A 21 -18.89 8.46 24.48
N PHE A 22 -18.95 8.62 23.17
CA PHE A 22 -18.14 7.86 22.24
C PHE A 22 -16.67 8.25 22.37
N VAL A 23 -15.79 7.25 22.41
CA VAL A 23 -14.34 7.49 22.49
C VAL A 23 -13.81 7.81 21.10
N ASP A 24 -13.50 9.08 20.87
CA ASP A 24 -12.95 9.56 19.61
C ASP A 24 -11.47 9.20 19.45
N ASN A 25 -11.04 8.98 18.20
CA ASN A 25 -9.65 8.77 17.83
C ASN A 25 -9.43 9.23 16.37
N LEU A 26 -8.16 9.35 15.96
CA LEU A 26 -7.80 9.94 14.66
C LEU A 26 -8.17 9.09 13.44
N ASN A 27 -8.44 7.80 13.62
CA ASN A 27 -8.79 6.88 12.53
C ASN A 27 -10.32 6.77 12.30
N LEU A 28 -11.13 7.40 13.15
CA LEU A 28 -12.58 7.44 12.95
C LEU A 28 -12.95 8.45 11.86
N ASN A 29 -14.04 8.14 11.13
CA ASN A 29 -14.59 9.10 10.18
C ASN A 29 -15.27 10.25 10.93
N ASN A 30 -14.56 11.36 11.06
CA ASN A 30 -15.04 12.57 11.75
C ASN A 30 -15.61 13.65 10.82
N SER A 31 -15.82 13.34 9.54
CA SER A 31 -16.28 14.30 8.54
C SER A 31 -17.62 14.95 8.86
N LYS A 32 -17.80 16.20 8.42
CA LYS A 32 -19.00 17.01 8.68
C LYS A 32 -19.57 17.52 7.35
N GLN A 33 -20.28 16.63 6.66
CA GLN A 33 -20.83 16.88 5.32
C GLN A 33 -19.74 17.30 4.33
N ASP A 34 -18.58 16.62 4.40
CA ASP A 34 -17.42 16.98 3.58
C ASP A 34 -17.56 16.39 2.17
N HIS A 35 -17.22 17.18 1.16
CA HIS A 35 -17.07 16.79 -0.23
C HIS A 35 -15.59 16.49 -0.50
N LYS A 36 -15.22 15.22 -0.58
CA LYS A 36 -13.83 14.78 -0.74
C LYS A 36 -13.55 14.36 -2.18
N TYR A 37 -12.44 14.84 -2.72
CA TYR A 37 -11.98 14.52 -4.06
C TYR A 37 -10.61 13.87 -4.00
N ARG A 38 -10.47 12.72 -4.67
CA ARG A 38 -9.19 12.06 -4.91
C ARG A 38 -9.06 11.77 -6.39
N ALA A 39 -8.04 12.32 -7.03
CA ALA A 39 -7.72 12.05 -8.43
C ALA A 39 -6.27 11.61 -8.56
N GLN A 40 -6.04 10.54 -9.32
CA GLN A 40 -4.71 10.06 -9.68
C GLN A 40 -4.64 9.87 -11.18
N VAL A 41 -3.56 10.36 -11.79
CA VAL A 41 -3.26 10.17 -13.22
C VAL A 41 -1.84 9.64 -13.35
N ASN A 42 -1.73 8.48 -14.00
CA ASN A 42 -0.51 7.72 -14.15
C ASN A 42 -0.07 7.80 -15.61
N PHE A 43 1.22 8.03 -15.85
CA PHE A 43 1.85 7.95 -17.16
C PHE A 43 3.00 6.95 -17.10
N SER A 44 3.00 5.99 -18.03
CA SER A 44 4.09 5.04 -18.22
C SER A 44 4.61 5.19 -19.64
N ALA A 45 5.88 5.54 -19.80
CA ALA A 45 6.50 5.77 -21.10
C ALA A 45 7.66 4.81 -21.34
N ALA A 46 7.70 4.17 -22.52
CA ALA A 46 8.91 3.49 -22.96
C ALA A 46 9.95 4.54 -23.36
N ILE A 47 11.13 4.52 -22.72
CA ILE A 47 12.16 5.56 -22.91
C ILE A 47 13.40 5.05 -23.65
N ALA A 48 13.64 3.73 -23.60
CA ALA A 48 14.68 3.02 -24.32
C ALA A 48 14.33 1.52 -24.33
N ASP A 49 15.09 0.71 -25.07
CA ASP A 49 14.96 -0.74 -25.04
C ASP A 49 15.03 -1.24 -23.61
N ASN A 50 14.07 -2.08 -23.21
CA ASN A 50 13.94 -2.64 -21.86
C ASN A 50 13.67 -1.62 -20.73
N PHE A 51 13.52 -0.33 -21.02
CA PHE A 51 13.32 0.72 -20.01
C PHE A 51 11.98 1.44 -20.14
N LYS A 52 11.26 1.54 -19.02
CA LYS A 52 10.07 2.38 -18.87
C LYS A 52 10.24 3.38 -17.73
N ALA A 53 9.79 4.62 -17.92
CA ALA A 53 9.65 5.61 -16.85
C ALA A 53 8.17 5.72 -16.45
N PHE A 54 7.91 5.86 -15.15
CA PHE A 54 6.57 6.02 -14.62
C PHE A 54 6.46 7.30 -13.78
N VAL A 55 5.37 8.04 -13.92
CA VAL A 55 5.00 9.14 -13.03
C VAL A 55 3.52 9.08 -12.67
N GLN A 56 3.19 9.33 -11.41
CA GLN A 56 1.82 9.51 -10.93
C GLN A 56 1.65 10.93 -10.40
N PHE A 57 0.63 11.62 -10.88
CA PHE A 57 0.14 12.86 -10.30
C PHE A 57 -1.07 12.57 -9.40
N ASP A 58 -1.12 13.22 -8.25
CA ASP A 58 -2.20 13.06 -7.27
C ASP A 58 -2.80 14.42 -6.89
N TYR A 59 -4.12 14.44 -6.77
CA TYR A 59 -4.90 15.54 -6.19
C TYR A 59 -5.75 14.99 -5.04
N ASN A 60 -5.57 15.55 -3.86
CA ASN A 60 -6.29 15.18 -2.64
C ASN A 60 -6.79 16.45 -1.91
N ALA A 61 -8.10 16.67 -1.98
CA ALA A 61 -8.74 17.90 -1.51
C ALA A 61 -10.11 17.61 -0.89
N ALA A 62 -10.56 18.51 -0.01
CA ALA A 62 -11.90 18.44 0.58
C ALA A 62 -12.54 19.82 0.75
N ASP A 63 -13.76 19.97 0.23
CA ASP A 63 -14.62 21.13 0.47
C ASP A 63 -15.56 20.81 1.64
N GLY A 64 -15.84 21.79 2.48
CA GLY A 64 -16.74 21.62 3.61
C GLY A 64 -18.18 21.97 3.26
N GLY A 65 -19.14 21.19 3.78
CA GLY A 65 -20.56 21.40 3.54
C GLY A 65 -21.33 22.01 4.72
N TYR A 66 -20.78 22.00 5.93
CA TYR A 66 -21.53 22.35 7.15
C TYR A 66 -20.75 23.14 8.19
N GLY A 67 -21.46 24.00 8.93
CA GLY A 67 -20.93 24.75 10.07
C GLY A 67 -19.78 25.67 9.69
N ALA A 68 -18.74 25.73 10.54
CA ALA A 68 -17.54 26.51 10.26
C ALA A 68 -16.81 26.07 8.98
N ASN A 69 -17.02 24.83 8.53
CA ASN A 69 -16.43 24.31 7.29
C ASN A 69 -17.24 24.67 6.04
N GLY A 70 -18.46 25.25 6.15
CA GLY A 70 -19.31 25.55 4.99
C GLY A 70 -18.74 26.59 4.01
N ILE A 71 -17.66 27.28 4.38
CA ILE A 71 -16.90 28.20 3.52
C ILE A 71 -15.54 27.63 3.08
N LYS A 72 -15.18 26.43 3.55
CA LYS A 72 -13.93 25.77 3.18
C LYS A 72 -14.08 25.24 1.76
N ASN A 73 -13.25 25.75 0.86
CA ASN A 73 -13.13 25.26 -0.51
C ASN A 73 -11.63 25.13 -0.83
N ASP A 74 -11.15 23.90 -1.01
CA ASP A 74 -9.73 23.61 -1.12
C ASP A 74 -9.19 24.03 -2.50
N GLN A 75 -8.18 24.90 -2.54
CA GLN A 75 -7.49 25.32 -3.77
C GLN A 75 -6.11 24.67 -3.85
N LYS A 76 -6.06 23.39 -4.23
CA LYS A 76 -4.83 22.60 -4.34
C LYS A 76 -4.43 22.33 -5.79
N GLY A 77 -3.13 22.13 -6.01
CA GLY A 77 -2.60 21.63 -7.27
C GLY A 77 -2.40 20.12 -7.26
N LEU A 78 -2.03 19.56 -8.41
CA LEU A 78 -1.48 18.20 -8.50
C LEU A 78 -0.06 18.18 -7.91
N PHE A 79 0.30 17.08 -7.25
CA PHE A 79 1.69 16.81 -6.86
C PHE A 79 2.19 15.48 -7.44
N VAL A 80 3.51 15.34 -7.57
CA VAL A 80 4.13 14.09 -8.04
C VAL A 80 4.18 13.10 -6.87
N ARG A 81 3.31 12.09 -6.93
CA ARG A 81 3.17 11.06 -5.90
C ARG A 81 4.12 9.88 -6.12
N GLN A 82 4.29 9.43 -7.35
CA GLN A 82 5.23 8.38 -7.72
C GLN A 82 6.09 8.83 -8.89
N LEU A 83 7.35 8.42 -8.89
CA LEU A 83 8.32 8.65 -9.97
C LEU A 83 9.40 7.57 -9.89
N TYR A 84 9.42 6.65 -10.86
CA TYR A 84 10.37 5.55 -10.87
C TYR A 84 10.71 5.08 -12.29
N LEU A 85 11.81 4.34 -12.38
CA LEU A 85 12.28 3.68 -13.58
C LEU A 85 12.11 2.16 -13.43
N THR A 86 11.69 1.51 -14.51
CA THR A 86 11.61 0.05 -14.63
C THR A 86 12.56 -0.41 -15.72
N TYR A 87 13.46 -1.32 -15.38
CA TYR A 87 14.21 -2.15 -16.33
C TYR A 87 13.61 -3.55 -16.37
N THR A 88 13.39 -4.11 -17.55
CA THR A 88 12.88 -5.49 -17.71
C THR A 88 13.81 -6.28 -18.62
N ASN A 89 14.32 -7.41 -18.12
CA ASN A 89 14.98 -8.40 -18.93
C ASN A 89 14.05 -9.59 -19.14
N GLU A 90 13.50 -9.70 -20.35
CA GLU A 90 12.54 -10.75 -20.71
C GLU A 90 13.18 -12.15 -20.76
N ASP A 91 14.47 -12.26 -21.09
CA ASP A 91 15.19 -13.53 -21.18
C ASP A 91 15.24 -14.29 -19.84
N VAL A 92 15.19 -13.54 -18.74
CA VAL A 92 15.19 -14.07 -17.37
C VAL A 92 13.90 -13.71 -16.62
N ALA A 93 12.85 -13.26 -17.32
CA ALA A 93 11.56 -12.86 -16.76
C ALA A 93 11.68 -11.99 -15.48
N THR A 94 12.64 -11.05 -15.46
CA THR A 94 12.98 -10.25 -14.29
C THR A 94 12.88 -8.77 -14.57
N SER A 95 12.23 -8.04 -13.66
CA SER A 95 12.15 -6.58 -13.67
C SER A 95 12.80 -5.98 -12.43
N VAL A 96 13.50 -4.86 -12.61
CA VAL A 96 14.05 -4.02 -11.55
C VAL A 96 13.36 -2.67 -11.60
N ILE A 97 12.76 -2.25 -10.49
CA ILE A 97 11.98 -1.02 -10.35
C ILE A 97 12.65 -0.16 -9.28
N ALA A 98 13.12 1.02 -9.65
CA ALA A 98 13.87 1.90 -8.76
C ALA A 98 13.30 3.33 -8.77
N GLY A 99 13.07 3.89 -7.58
CA GLY A 99 12.57 5.25 -7.39
C GLY A 99 11.46 5.33 -6.36
N LYS A 100 10.72 6.44 -6.40
CA LYS A 100 9.58 6.74 -5.53
C LYS A 100 8.37 5.96 -6.04
N GLN A 101 7.91 4.96 -5.31
CA GLN A 101 6.87 4.02 -5.73
C GLN A 101 5.96 3.64 -4.56
N GLN A 102 4.70 3.36 -4.86
CA GLN A 102 3.80 2.74 -3.88
C GLN A 102 4.32 1.34 -3.54
N LEU A 103 4.41 1.01 -2.25
CA LEU A 103 5.12 -0.20 -1.80
C LEU A 103 4.38 -1.47 -2.19
N ASN A 104 3.05 -1.47 -2.04
CA ASN A 104 2.17 -2.59 -2.38
C ASN A 104 2.61 -3.92 -1.73
N ILE A 105 2.93 -3.88 -0.44
CA ILE A 105 3.29 -5.04 0.38
C ILE A 105 2.11 -5.40 1.29
N ILE A 106 2.07 -6.62 1.81
CA ILE A 106 0.92 -7.13 2.59
C ILE A 106 0.54 -6.26 3.81
N TRP A 107 1.50 -5.49 4.35
CA TRP A 107 1.31 -4.60 5.50
C TRP A 107 0.92 -3.17 5.15
N THR A 108 0.65 -2.86 3.88
CA THR A 108 0.25 -1.52 3.41
C THR A 108 -1.04 -1.58 2.62
N ASP A 109 -1.79 -0.47 2.54
CA ASP A 109 -2.87 -0.36 1.55
C ASP A 109 -2.29 -0.51 0.13
N ASN A 110 -2.91 -1.35 -0.68
CA ASN A 110 -2.53 -1.58 -2.09
C ASN A 110 -3.46 -0.83 -3.06
N GLY A 111 -4.42 -0.07 -2.54
CA GLY A 111 -5.35 0.76 -3.27
C GLY A 111 -4.83 2.17 -3.55
N VAL A 112 -5.74 3.14 -3.50
CA VAL A 112 -5.48 4.54 -3.90
C VAL A 112 -4.58 5.26 -2.89
N ASP A 113 -4.65 4.92 -1.60
CA ASP A 113 -3.96 5.66 -0.54
C ASP A 113 -2.73 4.93 0.01
N GLY A 114 -2.27 3.90 -0.69
CA GLY A 114 -1.17 3.05 -0.26
C GLY A 114 0.12 3.79 0.05
N LEU A 115 0.84 3.34 1.07
CA LEU A 115 2.11 3.94 1.47
C LEU A 115 3.11 3.99 0.29
N VAL A 116 3.64 5.19 0.05
CA VAL A 116 4.70 5.42 -0.93
C VAL A 116 6.05 5.51 -0.22
N GLY A 117 7.06 4.87 -0.81
CA GLY A 117 8.44 5.00 -0.38
C GLY A 117 9.40 5.14 -1.55
N THR A 118 10.66 5.42 -1.27
CA THR A 118 11.73 5.46 -2.27
C THR A 118 12.66 4.28 -2.05
N GLY A 119 12.91 3.51 -3.10
CA GLY A 119 13.71 2.30 -2.98
C GLY A 119 13.85 1.54 -4.28
N ILE A 120 14.23 0.26 -4.15
CA ILE A 120 14.39 -0.69 -5.24
C ILE A 120 13.52 -1.93 -4.98
N LYS A 121 12.94 -2.46 -6.05
CA LYS A 121 12.19 -3.71 -6.06
C LYS A 121 12.62 -4.55 -7.25
N VAL A 122 12.96 -5.80 -7.01
CA VAL A 122 13.25 -6.80 -8.04
C VAL A 122 12.10 -7.79 -8.05
N VAL A 123 11.54 -8.07 -9.21
CA VAL A 123 10.43 -9.00 -9.40
C VAL A 123 10.82 -10.02 -10.46
N ASN A 124 10.65 -11.30 -10.16
CA ASN A 124 10.90 -12.42 -11.05
C ASN A 124 9.63 -13.25 -11.24
N ASN A 125 9.34 -13.61 -12.49
CA ASN A 125 8.22 -14.47 -12.87
C ASN A 125 8.70 -15.63 -13.76
N SER A 126 9.90 -16.17 -13.51
CA SER A 126 10.44 -17.27 -14.31
C SER A 126 9.72 -18.60 -14.06
N ILE A 127 8.96 -18.71 -12.98
CA ILE A 127 8.19 -19.91 -12.61
C ILE A 127 6.72 -19.60 -12.88
N ASP A 128 6.07 -20.44 -13.69
CA ASP A 128 4.65 -20.27 -14.01
C ASP A 128 3.78 -20.24 -12.75
N GLY A 129 2.92 -19.23 -12.66
CA GLY A 129 2.04 -19.02 -11.51
C GLY A 129 2.75 -18.58 -10.23
N LEU A 130 4.05 -18.22 -10.25
CA LEU A 130 4.78 -17.76 -9.09
C LEU A 130 5.54 -16.46 -9.36
N THR A 131 5.21 -15.43 -8.60
CA THR A 131 5.95 -14.17 -8.54
C THR A 131 6.87 -14.19 -7.31
N LEU A 132 8.17 -14.02 -7.54
CA LEU A 132 9.15 -13.79 -6.48
C LEU A 132 9.54 -12.31 -6.47
N ALA A 133 9.61 -11.70 -5.31
CA ALA A 133 10.05 -10.31 -5.17
C ALA A 133 11.06 -10.15 -4.03
N ALA A 134 11.99 -9.23 -4.21
CA ALA A 134 12.85 -8.70 -3.16
C ALA A 134 12.85 -7.18 -3.23
N PHE A 135 12.83 -6.50 -2.09
CA PHE A 135 12.72 -5.05 -2.02
C PHE A 135 13.55 -4.45 -0.88
N ALA A 136 13.98 -3.21 -1.10
CA ALA A 136 14.64 -2.37 -0.11
C ALA A 136 14.12 -0.93 -0.24
N VAL A 137 13.70 -0.31 0.86
CA VAL A 137 13.10 1.02 0.94
C VAL A 137 13.90 1.85 1.92
N ASP A 138 14.34 3.02 1.47
CA ASP A 138 15.24 3.94 2.19
C ASP A 138 14.49 5.13 2.81
N SER A 139 13.32 5.48 2.26
CA SER A 139 12.50 6.56 2.82
C SER A 139 11.02 6.37 2.56
N PHE A 140 10.18 6.94 3.42
CA PHE A 140 8.73 6.84 3.37
C PHE A 140 8.07 8.22 3.22
N MET A 141 6.99 8.29 2.43
CA MET A 141 6.15 9.49 2.32
C MET A 141 5.17 9.59 3.51
N ALA A 142 5.72 9.56 4.72
CA ALA A 142 4.96 9.45 5.97
C ALA A 142 3.94 10.59 6.18
N ALA A 143 4.30 11.81 5.79
CA ALA A 143 3.43 12.97 5.98
C ALA A 143 2.11 12.90 5.19
N GLU A 144 2.06 12.16 4.07
CA GLU A 144 0.83 11.94 3.31
C GLU A 144 -0.16 11.05 4.08
N GLN A 145 0.36 10.04 4.79
CA GLN A 145 -0.43 8.99 5.44
C GLN A 145 -1.04 9.45 6.77
N GLY A 146 -0.44 10.44 7.43
CA GLY A 146 -0.94 10.92 8.72
C GLY A 146 -1.05 9.79 9.75
N SER A 147 -2.22 9.61 10.35
CA SER A 147 -2.49 8.59 11.38
C SER A 147 -2.56 7.14 10.85
N ASP A 148 -2.52 6.93 9.54
CA ASP A 148 -2.56 5.58 8.95
C ASP A 148 -1.19 4.89 9.01
N LEU A 149 -0.10 5.65 9.21
CA LEU A 149 1.24 5.10 9.39
C LEU A 149 1.56 4.88 10.87
N VAL A 150 2.01 3.67 11.20
CA VAL A 150 2.57 3.33 12.52
C VAL A 150 3.74 4.27 12.85
N GLY A 151 3.73 4.86 14.04
CA GLY A 151 4.79 5.78 14.48
C GLY A 151 4.61 7.24 14.06
N ALA A 152 3.65 7.56 13.20
CA ALA A 152 3.36 8.94 12.82
C ALA A 152 2.66 9.72 13.95
N ASN A 153 2.71 11.06 13.89
CA ASN A 153 2.06 11.93 14.88
C ASN A 153 0.57 11.59 15.02
N GLY A 154 0.15 11.20 16.24
CA GLY A 154 -1.22 10.82 16.55
C GLY A 154 -1.53 9.32 16.42
N SER A 155 -0.58 8.50 15.95
CA SER A 155 -0.71 7.05 16.04
C SER A 155 -0.71 6.58 17.50
N ALA A 156 -1.46 5.52 17.80
CA ALA A 156 -1.50 4.92 19.15
C ALA A 156 -0.14 4.30 19.55
N PHE A 157 0.70 4.01 18.56
CA PHE A 157 2.00 3.38 18.72
C PHE A 157 3.10 4.33 18.23
N LYS A 158 3.80 4.96 19.17
CA LYS A 158 4.89 5.90 18.90
C LYS A 158 6.16 5.14 18.51
N VAL A 159 6.78 5.53 17.40
CA VAL A 159 8.10 5.05 16.96
C VAL A 159 9.03 6.26 16.91
N ASP A 160 10.15 6.22 17.64
CA ASP A 160 11.05 7.39 17.78
C ASP A 160 11.91 7.63 16.53
N SER A 161 12.24 6.56 15.79
CA SER A 161 12.96 6.60 14.52
C SER A 161 12.60 5.40 13.67
N THR A 162 12.47 5.61 12.36
CA THR A 162 12.29 4.55 11.38
C THR A 162 13.45 4.59 10.40
N GLU A 163 14.10 3.45 10.22
CA GLU A 163 15.16 3.27 9.23
C GLU A 163 14.64 2.45 8.05
N ASN A 164 15.55 1.83 7.32
CA ASN A 164 15.28 1.15 6.07
C ASN A 164 14.43 -0.11 6.26
N LEU A 165 13.60 -0.40 5.27
CA LEU A 165 12.79 -1.62 5.20
C LEU A 165 13.34 -2.52 4.10
N TYR A 166 13.64 -3.77 4.46
CA TYR A 166 14.12 -4.80 3.55
C TYR A 166 13.16 -5.97 3.58
N GLY A 167 12.88 -6.61 2.45
CA GLY A 167 12.01 -7.76 2.47
C GLY A 167 11.99 -8.56 1.18
N ALA A 168 11.23 -9.65 1.24
CA ALA A 168 11.01 -10.54 0.13
C ALA A 168 9.59 -11.12 0.19
N ALA A 169 9.10 -11.54 -0.98
CA ALA A 169 7.79 -12.13 -1.13
C ALA A 169 7.80 -13.27 -2.13
N ALA A 170 6.94 -14.25 -1.90
CA ALA A 170 6.55 -15.27 -2.86
C ALA A 170 5.03 -15.25 -2.96
N VAL A 171 4.50 -14.90 -4.13
CA VAL A 171 3.06 -14.77 -4.39
C VAL A 171 2.70 -15.72 -5.52
N GLY A 172 1.89 -16.72 -5.21
CA GLY A 172 1.42 -17.72 -6.14
C GLY A 172 0.02 -17.42 -6.66
N SER A 173 -0.25 -17.85 -7.89
CA SER A 173 -1.59 -17.95 -8.47
C SER A 173 -1.62 -19.17 -9.38
N TYR A 174 -2.34 -20.20 -8.94
CA TYR A 174 -2.37 -21.50 -9.59
C TYR A 174 -3.80 -21.89 -9.93
N ASP A 175 -4.04 -22.17 -11.21
CA ASP A 175 -5.28 -22.77 -11.66
C ASP A 175 -5.22 -24.27 -11.35
N LEU A 176 -6.02 -24.69 -10.38
CA LEU A 176 -6.20 -26.09 -10.01
C LEU A 176 -7.47 -26.62 -10.64
N ALA A 177 -7.61 -27.95 -10.72
CA ALA A 177 -8.84 -28.58 -11.20
C ALA A 177 -10.01 -28.14 -10.32
N GLY A 178 -10.74 -27.13 -10.81
CA GLY A 178 -11.93 -26.59 -10.18
C GLY A 178 -11.81 -25.32 -9.36
N GLY A 179 -10.72 -24.59 -9.48
CA GLY A 179 -10.63 -23.29 -8.86
C GLY A 179 -9.26 -22.68 -9.00
N GLN A 180 -9.08 -21.53 -8.34
CA GLN A 180 -7.81 -20.83 -8.28
C GLN A 180 -7.30 -20.82 -6.84
N PHE A 181 -6.03 -21.20 -6.66
CA PHE A 181 -5.33 -21.17 -5.39
C PHE A 181 -4.27 -20.08 -5.39
N ASN A 182 -4.33 -19.15 -4.43
CA ASN A 182 -3.41 -18.01 -4.34
C ASN A 182 -2.71 -17.99 -2.96
N PRO A 183 -1.56 -18.68 -2.80
CA PRO A 183 -0.75 -18.61 -1.60
C PRO A 183 0.19 -17.39 -1.64
N GLN A 184 0.46 -16.78 -0.49
CA GLN A 184 1.41 -15.69 -0.35
C GLN A 184 2.27 -15.89 0.91
N LEU A 185 3.57 -15.67 0.77
CA LEU A 185 4.53 -15.61 1.86
C LEU A 185 5.28 -14.28 1.79
N TRP A 186 5.30 -13.55 2.89
CA TRP A 186 5.98 -12.26 2.99
C TRP A 186 6.90 -12.24 4.21
N LEU A 187 8.11 -11.72 4.02
CA LEU A 187 9.07 -11.47 5.09
C LEU A 187 9.63 -10.06 4.92
N ALA A 188 9.69 -9.29 6.01
CA ALA A 188 10.33 -7.99 5.97
C ALA A 188 10.99 -7.65 7.31
N TYR A 189 12.19 -7.09 7.24
CA TYR A 189 12.89 -6.49 8.35
C TYR A 189 12.81 -4.97 8.20
N TRP A 190 12.11 -4.32 9.12
CA TRP A 190 12.08 -2.87 9.22
C TRP A 190 12.98 -2.46 10.37
N ASP A 191 14.12 -1.88 10.04
CA ASP A 191 15.13 -1.56 11.03
C ASP A 191 14.61 -0.59 12.10
N GLN A 192 14.96 -0.87 13.36
CA GLN A 192 14.46 -0.20 14.58
C GLN A 192 12.96 -0.36 14.87
N VAL A 193 12.25 -1.14 14.06
CA VAL A 193 10.83 -1.42 14.27
C VAL A 193 10.63 -2.91 14.59
N ALA A 194 10.68 -3.77 13.59
CA ALA A 194 10.41 -5.19 13.77
C ALA A 194 10.81 -6.03 12.56
N PHE A 195 10.98 -7.32 12.81
CA PHE A 195 10.93 -8.35 11.78
C PHE A 195 9.50 -8.87 11.63
N PHE A 196 8.91 -8.64 10.46
CA PHE A 196 7.55 -9.05 10.07
C PHE A 196 7.58 -10.32 9.23
N TYR A 197 6.61 -11.19 9.45
CA TYR A 197 6.36 -12.41 8.68
C TYR A 197 4.87 -12.64 8.52
N ALA A 198 4.45 -12.97 7.29
CA ALA A 198 3.06 -13.22 6.98
C ALA A 198 2.88 -14.39 6.01
N LEU A 199 1.85 -15.19 6.26
CA LEU A 199 1.38 -16.26 5.41
C LEU A 199 -0.10 -16.03 5.13
N ASP A 200 -0.48 -16.02 3.86
CA ASP A 200 -1.85 -15.87 3.40
C ASP A 200 -2.13 -16.97 2.36
N ALA A 201 -3.31 -17.57 2.39
CA ALA A 201 -3.74 -18.47 1.34
C ALA A 201 -5.25 -18.34 1.09
N SER A 202 -5.61 -18.20 -0.19
CA SER A 202 -7.00 -18.23 -0.64
C SER A 202 -7.25 -19.31 -1.68
N TYR A 203 -8.44 -19.90 -1.65
CA TYR A 203 -8.94 -20.82 -2.66
C TYR A 203 -10.35 -20.41 -3.10
N SER A 204 -10.56 -20.24 -4.40
CA SER A 204 -11.85 -19.88 -4.99
C SER A 204 -12.29 -20.93 -6.01
N THR A 205 -13.50 -21.48 -5.88
CA THR A 205 -14.00 -22.52 -6.79
C THR A 205 -14.62 -21.97 -8.06
N THR A 206 -14.53 -22.73 -9.15
CA THR A 206 -15.16 -22.45 -10.45
C THR A 206 -15.97 -23.63 -11.02
N ILE A 207 -16.08 -24.76 -10.30
CA ILE A 207 -16.66 -26.03 -10.81
C ILE A 207 -18.18 -26.04 -10.86
N PHE A 208 -18.84 -25.46 -9.87
CA PHE A 208 -20.26 -25.70 -9.68
C PHE A 208 -21.06 -24.71 -10.51
N ASP A 209 -21.92 -25.26 -11.37
CA ASP A 209 -22.86 -24.52 -12.22
C ASP A 209 -23.79 -23.66 -11.33
N GLY A 210 -23.33 -22.45 -11.00
CA GLY A 210 -24.03 -21.46 -10.17
C GLY A 210 -23.58 -21.31 -8.71
N ILE A 211 -22.62 -22.07 -8.17
CA ILE A 211 -22.16 -21.93 -6.77
C ILE A 211 -20.64 -21.73 -6.69
N ASN A 212 -20.23 -20.49 -6.46
CA ASN A 212 -18.83 -20.16 -6.19
C ASN A 212 -18.67 -19.85 -4.70
N TRP A 213 -17.65 -20.43 -4.07
CA TRP A 213 -17.23 -20.06 -2.72
C TRP A 213 -15.72 -19.76 -2.72
N THR A 214 -15.34 -18.90 -1.78
CA THR A 214 -13.94 -18.56 -1.50
C THR A 214 -13.68 -18.82 -0.03
N LEU A 215 -12.57 -19.51 0.26
CA LEU A 215 -12.02 -19.63 1.60
C LEU A 215 -10.65 -18.96 1.60
N GLU A 216 -10.42 -18.12 2.60
CA GLU A 216 -9.18 -17.37 2.78
C GLU A 216 -8.77 -17.44 4.24
N GLY A 217 -7.48 -17.66 4.48
CA GLY A 217 -6.89 -17.69 5.81
C GLY A 217 -5.53 -17.01 5.80
N ALA A 218 -5.30 -16.16 6.79
CA ALA A 218 -4.06 -15.41 6.94
C ALA A 218 -3.53 -15.49 8.38
N TYR A 219 -2.21 -15.48 8.49
CA TYR A 219 -1.47 -15.33 9.73
C TYR A 219 -0.38 -14.27 9.53
N LEU A 220 -0.44 -13.20 10.32
CA LEU A 220 0.53 -12.12 10.33
C LEU A 220 1.15 -12.06 11.72
N GLY A 221 2.47 -11.98 11.79
CA GLY A 221 3.20 -11.82 13.04
C GLY A 221 4.43 -10.94 12.87
N ASN A 222 4.96 -10.47 13.99
CA ASN A 222 6.25 -9.80 14.03
C ASN A 222 7.04 -10.14 15.29
N SER A 223 8.34 -9.86 15.25
CA SER A 223 9.22 -9.81 16.41
C SER A 223 9.80 -8.41 16.47
N LEU A 224 9.60 -7.70 17.59
CA LEU A 224 10.11 -6.34 17.75
C LEU A 224 11.64 -6.30 17.66
N ASP A 225 12.15 -5.21 17.10
CA ASP A 225 13.56 -4.88 17.23
C ASP A 225 13.86 -4.43 18.68
N SER A 226 15.10 -4.64 19.12
CA SER A 226 15.58 -4.27 20.44
C SER A 226 15.35 -2.81 20.81
N GLU A 227 15.36 -1.89 19.85
CA GLU A 227 15.14 -0.46 20.13
C GLU A 227 13.67 -0.18 20.47
N LEU A 228 12.74 -0.82 19.77
CA LEU A 228 11.30 -0.67 20.01
C LEU A 228 10.81 -1.49 21.21
N ASP A 229 11.42 -2.64 21.46
CA ASP A 229 11.10 -3.50 22.61
C ASP A 229 11.42 -2.82 23.95
N LYS A 230 12.45 -1.96 24.01
CA LYS A 230 12.71 -1.13 25.21
C LYS A 230 11.53 -0.24 25.59
N THR A 231 10.72 0.17 24.61
CA THR A 231 9.58 1.06 24.81
C THR A 231 8.28 0.28 25.01
N TYR A 232 8.13 -0.90 24.40
CA TYR A 232 6.85 -1.64 24.38
C TYR A 232 6.91 -3.10 24.89
N ALA A 233 8.01 -3.52 25.53
CA ALA A 233 8.25 -4.79 26.22
C ALA A 233 7.28 -5.93 25.86
N ASN A 234 7.67 -6.79 24.91
CA ASN A 234 6.88 -7.91 24.38
C ASN A 234 5.61 -7.52 23.58
N GLY A 235 5.57 -6.34 22.98
CA GLY A 235 4.46 -5.90 22.13
C GLY A 235 4.37 -6.65 20.80
N ASN A 236 3.15 -7.00 20.37
CA ASN A 236 2.84 -7.35 18.98
C ASN A 236 2.27 -6.11 18.27
N LEU A 237 2.60 -5.90 16.99
CA LEU A 237 2.00 -4.81 16.19
C LEU A 237 0.64 -5.23 15.57
N PHE A 238 0.22 -6.47 15.79
CA PHE A 238 -1.03 -7.06 15.33
C PHE A 238 -1.91 -7.55 16.49
#